data_AF-A0A3M6TKD1-F1
#
_entry.id   AF-A0A3M6TKD1-F1
#
_cell.length_a   1.000
_cell.length_b   1.000
_cell.length_c   1.000
_cell.angle_alpha   90.00
_cell.angle_beta   90.00
_cell.angle_gamma   90.00
#
_symmetry.space_group_name_H-M   'P 1'
#
loop_
_entity.id
_entity.type
_entity.pdbx_description
1 polymer ?
#
loop_
_entity_poly.entity_id
_entity_poly.type
_entity_poly.pdbx_seq_one_letter_code
_entity_poly.pdbx_strand_id
1 'polypeptide(L)'
;MSKTDTSKVIISGDWNITLNRIDKLSGLPWKATSGRNTLIDHMEELNLTEIYRNLNSKSFNYVSKLLNLKLRIDYFLFHTRFFAIGPRLWKFNDTLLEDNNYKGLIALYYPQIL
;
A
#
# COMPACT_ATOMS: atom_id res chain seq x y z
N MET A 1 -7.79 22.39 -15.75
CA MET A 1 -7.91 20.92 -15.90
C MET A 1 -6.83 20.28 -15.04
N SER A 2 -7.17 19.24 -14.26
CA SER A 2 -6.15 18.37 -13.64
C SER A 2 -5.24 17.88 -14.74
N LYS A 3 -3.92 18.04 -14.57
CA LYS A 3 -2.94 17.50 -15.53
C LYS A 3 -2.73 16.00 -15.33
N THR A 4 -3.43 15.40 -14.37
CA THR A 4 -2.99 14.15 -13.77
C THR A 4 -4.13 13.17 -13.67
N ASP A 5 -3.88 11.99 -14.24
CA ASP A 5 -4.77 10.85 -14.21
C ASP A 5 -4.47 10.02 -12.95
N THR A 6 -5.30 10.21 -11.92
CA THR A 6 -5.20 9.48 -10.65
C THR A 6 -5.49 7.99 -10.79
N SER A 7 -6.04 7.55 -11.93
CA SER A 7 -6.23 6.12 -12.22
C SER A 7 -4.91 5.37 -12.49
N LYS A 8 -3.78 6.09 -12.53
CA LYS A 8 -2.42 5.57 -12.74
C LYS A 8 -1.51 5.66 -11.51
N VAL A 9 -2.10 5.86 -10.32
CA VAL A 9 -1.34 6.00 -9.08
C VAL A 9 -0.85 4.65 -8.56
N ILE A 10 0.42 4.65 -8.16
CA ILE A 10 1.07 3.58 -7.40
C ILE A 10 1.54 4.21 -6.10
N ILE A 11 1.13 3.64 -4.97
CA ILE A 11 1.59 4.06 -3.64
C ILE A 11 2.43 2.91 -3.07
N SER A 12 3.69 3.19 -2.77
CA SER A 12 4.64 2.18 -2.28
C SER A 12 5.40 2.67 -1.07
N GLY A 13 5.73 1.76 -0.16
CA GLY A 13 6.60 2.07 0.97
C GLY A 13 6.43 1.10 2.12
N ASP A 14 7.08 1.41 3.25
CA ASP A 14 6.88 0.77 4.54
C ASP A 14 5.64 1.40 5.20
N TRP A 15 4.61 0.60 5.40
CA TRP A 15 3.35 1.03 6.02
C TRP A 15 3.31 0.71 7.51
N ASN A 16 4.31 -0.01 8.02
CA ASN A 16 4.40 -0.47 9.42
C ASN A 16 3.12 -1.18 9.93
N ILE A 17 2.32 -1.72 9.02
CA ILE A 17 0.99 -2.29 9.26
C ILE A 17 0.88 -3.64 8.54
N THR A 18 0.37 -4.66 9.22
CA THR A 18 0.00 -5.94 8.58
C THR A 18 -1.47 -5.94 8.16
N LEU A 19 -1.77 -6.11 6.87
CA LEU A 19 -3.14 -6.05 6.33
C LEU A 19 -4.01 -7.25 6.73
N ASN A 20 -3.45 -8.46 6.74
CA ASN A 20 -4.16 -9.69 7.01
C ASN A 20 -3.43 -10.57 8.03
N ARG A 21 -4.15 -11.55 8.59
CA ARG A 21 -3.57 -12.55 9.50
C ARG A 21 -2.35 -13.26 8.91
N ILE A 22 -2.37 -13.55 7.61
CA ILE A 22 -1.28 -14.24 6.90
C ILE A 22 -0.02 -13.38 6.73
N ASP A 23 -0.11 -12.08 6.97
CA ASP A 23 1.00 -11.12 6.87
C ASP A 23 1.83 -11.04 8.16
N LYS A 24 1.45 -11.80 9.19
CA LYS A 24 2.19 -11.95 10.45
C LYS A 24 2.46 -13.41 10.74
N LEU A 25 3.70 -13.72 11.10
CA LEU A 25 4.09 -15.03 11.60
C LEU A 25 4.79 -14.89 12.95
N SER A 26 4.35 -15.74 13.89
CA SER A 26 4.84 -15.80 15.28
C SER A 26 4.50 -14.57 16.13
N GLY A 27 4.87 -14.61 17.41
CA GLY A 27 4.52 -13.61 18.41
C GLY A 27 3.04 -13.67 18.82
N LEU A 28 2.50 -12.54 19.28
CA LEU A 28 1.09 -12.44 19.64
C LEU A 28 0.18 -12.70 18.42
N PRO A 29 -1.01 -13.28 18.61
CA PRO A 29 -1.99 -13.44 17.53
C PRO A 29 -2.21 -12.14 16.77
N TRP A 30 -2.33 -12.23 15.45
CA TRP A 30 -2.69 -11.08 14.64
C TRP A 30 -4.08 -10.58 15.02
N LYS A 31 -4.22 -9.25 15.14
CA LYS A 31 -5.50 -8.57 15.35
C LYS A 31 -5.51 -7.32 14.47
N ALA A 32 -6.68 -6.95 13.97
CA ALA A 32 -6.85 -5.69 13.26
C ALA A 32 -6.57 -4.49 14.18
N THR A 33 -5.80 -3.53 13.69
CA THR A 33 -5.55 -2.25 14.38
C THR A 33 -6.41 -1.15 13.77
N SER A 34 -6.56 -0.03 14.48
CA SER A 34 -7.21 1.17 13.94
C SER A 34 -6.54 1.63 12.64
N GLY A 35 -5.21 1.77 12.65
CA GLY A 35 -4.45 2.16 11.46
C GLY A 35 -4.64 1.21 10.28
N ARG A 36 -4.72 -0.11 10.53
CA ARG A 36 -5.06 -1.09 9.48
C ARG A 36 -6.44 -0.86 8.89
N ASN A 37 -7.44 -0.54 9.72
CA ASN A 37 -8.80 -0.31 9.25
C ASN A 37 -8.87 0.98 8.44
N THR A 38 -8.28 2.07 8.94
CA THR A 38 -8.15 3.34 8.19
C THR A 38 -7.45 3.15 6.85
N LEU A 39 -6.39 2.34 6.80
CA LEU A 39 -5.72 2.01 5.53
C LEU A 39 -6.65 1.30 4.55
N ILE A 40 -7.48 0.37 5.03
CA ILE A 40 -8.45 -0.33 4.18
C ILE A 40 -9.56 0.61 3.70
N ASP A 41 -10.08 1.47 4.58
CA ASP A 41 -11.09 2.46 4.20
C ASP A 41 -10.55 3.37 3.08
N HIS A 42 -9.30 3.83 3.20
CA HIS A 42 -8.63 4.60 2.14
C HIS A 42 -8.39 3.78 0.86
N MET A 43 -8.03 2.50 0.98
CA MET A 43 -7.90 1.62 -0.18
C MET A 43 -9.22 1.47 -0.92
N GLU A 44 -10.34 1.33 -0.21
CA GLU A 44 -11.67 1.27 -0.80
C GLU A 44 -12.08 2.60 -1.44
N GLU A 45 -11.91 3.72 -0.74
CA GLU A 45 -12.23 5.08 -1.22
C GLU A 45 -11.46 5.44 -2.50
N LEU A 46 -10.17 5.12 -2.53
CA LEU A 46 -9.27 5.43 -3.65
C LEU A 46 -9.21 4.31 -4.69
N ASN A 47 -10.01 3.25 -4.54
CA ASN A 47 -10.02 2.07 -5.42
C ASN A 47 -8.62 1.49 -5.65
N LEU A 48 -7.89 1.28 -4.57
CA LEU A 48 -6.54 0.71 -4.54
C LEU A 48 -6.57 -0.77 -4.17
N THR A 49 -5.71 -1.55 -4.82
CA THR A 49 -5.51 -2.97 -4.59
C THR A 49 -4.05 -3.24 -4.21
N GLU A 50 -3.84 -4.05 -3.17
CA GLU A 50 -2.52 -4.62 -2.85
C GLU A 50 -2.23 -5.76 -3.83
N ILE A 51 -1.22 -5.60 -4.68
CA ILE A 51 -1.00 -6.55 -5.78
C ILE A 51 0.06 -7.60 -5.47
N TYR A 52 0.97 -7.34 -4.53
CA TYR A 52 2.14 -8.19 -4.39
C TYR A 52 1.74 -9.56 -3.85
N ARG A 53 0.62 -9.69 -3.12
CA ARG A 53 0.13 -11.00 -2.67
C ARG A 53 -0.47 -11.84 -3.80
N ASN A 54 -0.97 -11.20 -4.87
CA ASN A 54 -1.40 -11.90 -6.09
C ASN A 54 -0.22 -12.44 -6.90
N LEU A 55 0.95 -11.82 -6.78
CA LEU A 55 2.18 -12.22 -7.48
C LEU A 55 3.05 -13.18 -6.66
N ASN A 56 3.00 -13.08 -5.32
CA ASN A 56 3.77 -13.92 -4.42
C ASN A 56 3.01 -14.18 -3.10
N SER A 57 2.61 -15.44 -2.91
CA SER A 57 1.66 -15.86 -1.86
C SER A 57 2.27 -15.94 -0.45
N LYS A 58 3.60 -15.96 -0.31
CA LYS A 58 4.31 -16.02 0.98
C LYS A 58 5.59 -15.17 0.95
N SER A 59 5.46 -13.87 1.18
CA SER A 59 6.59 -12.99 1.43
C SER A 59 6.40 -12.22 2.75
N PHE A 60 7.45 -12.21 3.56
CA PHE A 60 7.64 -11.30 4.68
C PHE A 60 8.79 -10.36 4.29
N ASN A 61 8.64 -9.05 4.52
CA ASN A 61 9.65 -8.04 4.20
C ASN A 61 10.31 -7.45 5.46
N TYR A 62 9.79 -7.79 6.64
CA TYR A 62 10.39 -7.46 7.93
C TYR A 62 10.59 -8.72 8.79
N VAL A 63 11.76 -8.81 9.43
CA VAL A 63 12.11 -9.90 10.35
C VAL A 63 12.80 -9.35 11.58
N SER A 64 12.26 -9.65 12.76
CA SER A 64 12.93 -9.41 14.05
C SER A 64 13.38 -10.75 14.64
N LYS A 65 14.70 -10.94 14.74
CA LYS A 65 15.29 -12.14 15.35
C LYS A 65 15.02 -12.22 16.86
N LEU A 66 15.13 -11.07 17.55
CA LEU A 66 14.92 -10.97 18.99
C LEU A 66 13.49 -11.39 19.39
N LEU A 67 12.51 -10.95 18.62
CA LEU A 67 11.09 -11.24 18.87
C LEU A 67 10.61 -12.52 18.19
N ASN A 68 11.49 -13.21 17.46
CA ASN A 68 11.16 -14.32 16.56
C ASN A 68 9.91 -14.01 15.71
N LEU A 69 9.88 -12.82 15.10
CA LEU A 69 8.70 -12.25 14.45
C LEU A 69 8.99 -12.00 12.97
N LYS A 70 8.05 -12.35 12.09
CA LYS A 70 8.09 -11.98 10.68
C LYS A 70 6.82 -11.24 10.31
N LEU A 71 6.97 -10.11 9.64
CA LEU A 71 5.87 -9.26 9.20
C LEU A 71 6.01 -8.96 7.72
N ARG A 72 4.87 -8.68 7.10
CA ARG A 72 4.80 -7.94 5.84
C ARG A 72 4.24 -6.56 6.15
N ILE A 73 5.04 -5.53 5.93
CA ILE A 73 4.72 -4.13 6.22
C ILE A 73 5.02 -3.23 5.02
N ASP A 74 5.92 -3.63 4.11
CA ASP A 74 6.06 -2.98 2.81
C ASP A 74 5.00 -3.47 1.81
N TYR A 75 4.32 -2.54 1.14
CA TYR A 75 3.32 -2.86 0.10
C TYR A 75 3.47 -1.94 -1.10
N PHE A 76 2.93 -2.42 -2.21
CA PHE A 76 2.59 -1.60 -3.37
C PHE A 76 1.07 -1.66 -3.55
N LEU A 77 0.43 -0.49 -3.45
CA LEU A 77 -0.98 -0.28 -3.68
C LEU A 77 -1.17 0.36 -5.06
N PHE A 78 -2.02 -0.25 -5.88
CA PHE A 78 -2.28 0.19 -7.25
C PHE A 78 -3.74 0.53 -7.41
N HIS A 79 -4.06 1.57 -8.16
CA HIS A 79 -5.42 1.74 -8.61
C HIS A 79 -5.88 0.51 -9.42
N THR A 80 -7.03 -0.08 -9.07
CA THR A 80 -7.49 -1.40 -9.57
C THR A 80 -7.49 -1.51 -11.10
N ARG A 81 -7.77 -0.41 -11.81
CA ARG A 81 -7.74 -0.38 -13.30
C ARG A 81 -6.34 -0.62 -13.88
N PHE A 82 -5.27 -0.29 -13.16
CA PHE A 82 -3.89 -0.45 -13.62
C PHE A 82 -3.40 -1.89 -13.55
N PHE A 83 -4.00 -2.73 -12.69
CA PHE A 83 -3.64 -4.14 -12.53
C PHE A 83 -3.87 -4.95 -13.82
N ALA A 84 -4.95 -4.68 -14.56
CA ALA A 84 -5.30 -5.40 -15.79
C ALA A 84 -4.27 -5.23 -16.93
N ILE A 85 -3.36 -4.26 -16.82
CA ILE A 85 -2.47 -3.84 -17.90
C ILE A 85 -1.11 -4.56 -17.83
N GLY A 86 -0.78 -5.19 -16.69
CA GLY A 86 0.41 -6.03 -16.50
C GLY A 86 1.76 -5.30 -16.40
N PRO A 87 2.83 -6.00 -15.99
CA PRO A 87 4.12 -5.41 -15.61
C PRO A 87 4.92 -4.75 -16.74
N ARG A 88 4.61 -5.04 -18.01
CA ARG A 88 5.33 -4.48 -19.17
C ARG A 88 5.10 -2.98 -19.39
N LEU A 89 4.07 -2.39 -18.78
CA LEU A 89 3.71 -0.98 -18.93
C LEU A 89 3.92 -0.16 -17.65
N TRP A 90 4.56 -0.74 -16.64
CA TRP A 90 4.89 -0.03 -15.41
C TRP A 90 6.03 0.96 -15.67
N LYS A 91 5.67 2.24 -15.81
CA LYS A 91 6.61 3.36 -15.74
C LYS A 91 6.24 4.18 -14.52
N PHE A 92 7.22 4.48 -13.67
CA PHE A 92 7.06 5.52 -12.66
C PHE A 92 6.74 6.83 -13.39
N ASN A 93 5.57 7.37 -13.13
CA ASN A 93 5.11 8.60 -13.75
C ASN A 93 5.27 9.74 -12.74
N ASP A 94 6.42 10.39 -12.80
CA ASP A 94 6.80 11.43 -11.85
C ASP A 94 6.01 12.73 -12.06
N THR A 95 5.19 12.82 -13.12
CA THR A 95 4.32 13.98 -13.37
C THR A 95 3.29 14.19 -12.25
N LEU A 96 2.98 13.15 -11.47
CA LEU A 96 2.17 13.26 -10.25
C LEU A 96 2.80 14.22 -9.22
N LEU A 97 4.13 14.27 -9.16
CA LEU A 97 4.88 15.20 -8.31
C LEU A 97 4.88 16.63 -8.85
N GLU A 98 4.24 16.91 -9.99
CA GLU A 98 4.02 18.26 -10.48
C GLU A 98 2.59 18.76 -10.20
N ASP A 99 1.70 17.88 -9.72
CA ASP A 99 0.30 18.21 -9.48
C ASP A 99 0.06 18.65 -8.03
N ASN A 100 -0.33 19.92 -7.85
CA ASN A 100 -0.58 20.50 -6.53
C ASN A 100 -1.79 19.89 -5.82
N ASN A 101 -2.78 19.39 -6.57
CA ASN A 101 -3.91 18.69 -5.97
C ASN A 101 -3.46 17.33 -5.44
N TYR A 102 -2.67 16.58 -6.22
CA TYR A 102 -2.10 15.31 -5.75
C TYR A 102 -1.20 15.50 -4.51
N LYS A 103 -0.33 16.52 -4.52
CA LYS A 103 0.47 16.89 -3.34
C LYS A 103 -0.39 17.23 -2.13
N GLY A 104 -1.47 17.98 -2.34
CA GLY A 104 -2.42 18.33 -1.28
C GLY A 104 -3.10 17.10 -0.68
N LEU A 105 -3.51 16.14 -1.52
CA LEU A 105 -4.08 14.87 -1.07
C LEU A 105 -3.07 14.04 -0.29
N ILE A 106 -1.82 13.90 -0.77
CA ILE A 106 -0.77 13.22 -0.01
C ILE A 106 -0.57 13.89 1.36
N ALA A 107 -0.44 15.22 1.39
CA ALA A 107 -0.22 15.95 2.63
C ALA A 107 -1.39 15.81 3.62
N LEU A 108 -2.62 15.68 3.11
CA LEU A 108 -3.83 15.52 3.94
C LEU A 108 -3.97 14.10 4.50
N TYR A 109 -3.79 13.08 3.68
CA TYR A 109 -4.10 11.69 4.03
C TYR A 109 -2.90 10.92 4.61
N TYR A 110 -1.67 11.21 4.18
CA TYR A 110 -0.50 10.47 4.65
C TYR A 110 -0.30 10.54 6.18
N PRO A 111 -0.48 11.69 6.84
CA PRO A 111 -0.40 11.75 8.31
C PRO A 111 -1.51 10.99 9.05
N GLN A 112 -2.61 10.64 8.38
CA GLN A 112 -3.73 9.89 8.97
C GLN A 112 -3.51 8.36 8.91
N ILE A 113 -2.51 7.93 8.13
CA ILE A 113 -2.14 6.53 7.96
C ILE A 113 -1.11 6.08 9.02
N LEU A 114 -0.30 7.02 9.54
CA LEU A 114 0.72 6.82 10.59
C LEU A 114 0.12 6.94 12.00
#